data_AF-A0AAV0Z6Z2-F1
#
_entry.id   AF-A0AAV0Z6Z2-F1
#
_cell.length_a   1.000
_cell.length_b   1.000
_cell.length_c   1.000
_cell.angle_alpha   90.00
_cell.angle_beta   90.00
_cell.angle_gamma   90.00
#
_symmetry.space_group_name_H-M   'P 1'
#
loop_
_entity.id
_entity.type
_entity.pdbx_description
1 polymer ?
#
loop_
_entity_poly.entity_id
_entity_poly.type
_entity_poly.pdbx_seq_one_letter_code
_entity_poly.pdbx_strand_id
1 'polypeptide(L)'
;MKKVLILMLLMMLGIDVTKGAKKVSWRVHTLFSVECQNYFDWQTVGLMNSYRKAKQPGPITRLLSCTDEEKKNYKGMHLAPTFEVPSMSRHPKTGDWYPAINKPAGVVHWLKHSQDAINVDWVLILDADMIIRGPILPWELGAEKGKPVAAYYGYLKGCDNILAKLHTKNPELCDKVGGLLAYHISDLRKFAPLWLSKTEEVREDKEHWATNITGDIYGKGWISEMYGYSFGAAEIGLRHKINDNLMLYPGYVPQEGIEPVLLHYGLPFSVGNWSFNKLAHHNDGIVYQCNRLFPEPPYPKELLQLELDANRRRGLFISIECINTINEGLVLLHAANGCPKPAWSKYLSFLKSKSFAELTKPKYVTPATLKMMDEEIVKAPVDNDDGKPHPKIHTLFSTECTTYFDWQTVGFMHSFRLSGQPGNVTRLLSCSGEDLMKYKGHDLAPTHYVPSMNQHPLTGDW
;
A
#
# COMPACT_ATOMS: atom_id res chain seq x y z
N MET A 1 -62.90 31.63 22.21
CA MET A 1 -62.82 30.18 22.49
C MET A 1 -62.61 29.43 21.18
N LYS A 2 -61.58 28.56 21.17
CA LYS A 2 -61.29 27.47 20.22
C LYS A 2 -61.24 27.80 18.73
N LYS A 3 -60.02 27.99 18.23
CA LYS A 3 -59.53 27.51 16.92
C LYS A 3 -58.08 27.99 16.73
N VAL A 4 -57.10 27.29 17.33
CA VAL A 4 -55.72 27.07 16.84
C VAL A 4 -55.08 26.07 17.82
N LEU A 5 -55.31 24.77 17.64
CA LEU A 5 -54.46 23.73 18.25
C LEU A 5 -54.68 22.38 17.56
N ILE A 6 -54.57 22.34 16.23
CA ILE A 6 -54.48 21.07 15.47
C ILE A 6 -53.49 21.30 14.33
N LEU A 7 -52.20 21.43 14.66
CA LEU A 7 -51.12 21.21 13.69
C LEU A 7 -49.74 21.00 14.36
N MET A 8 -49.67 20.29 15.48
CA MET A 8 -48.39 19.98 16.13
C MET A 8 -48.39 18.62 16.84
N LEU A 9 -49.00 17.59 16.24
CA LEU A 9 -48.94 16.24 16.82
C LEU A 9 -48.94 15.12 15.78
N LEU A 10 -48.16 15.28 14.70
CA LEU A 10 -47.95 14.22 13.69
C LEU A 10 -46.52 14.17 13.13
N MET A 11 -45.54 14.60 13.92
CA MET A 11 -44.11 14.35 13.68
C MET A 11 -43.51 13.82 14.97
N MET A 12 -43.59 12.52 15.24
CA MET A 12 -42.80 11.83 16.29
C MET A 12 -42.89 10.29 16.21
N LEU A 13 -43.23 9.71 15.05
CA LEU A 13 -43.15 8.27 14.81
C LEU A 13 -42.57 7.99 13.42
N GLY A 14 -41.35 8.50 13.20
CA GLY A 14 -40.46 7.96 12.19
C GLY A 14 -39.71 6.80 12.81
N ILE A 15 -40.17 5.58 12.53
CA ILE A 15 -39.47 4.34 12.88
C ILE A 15 -38.18 4.33 12.06
N ASP A 16 -37.07 4.73 12.69
CA ASP A 16 -35.74 4.59 12.12
C ASP A 16 -35.32 3.11 12.24
N VAL A 17 -35.73 2.30 11.25
CA VAL A 17 -35.17 0.96 11.04
C VAL A 17 -33.85 1.11 10.31
N THR A 18 -32.89 1.82 10.90
CA THR A 18 -31.48 1.64 10.55
C THR A 18 -30.99 0.43 11.33
N LYS A 19 -31.07 -0.74 10.68
CA LYS A 19 -30.28 -1.93 11.05
C LYS A 19 -28.87 -1.44 11.36
N GLY A 20 -28.43 -1.69 12.60
CA GLY A 20 -27.13 -1.28 13.10
C GLY A 20 -25.99 -1.81 12.24
N ALA A 21 -25.59 -1.05 11.23
CA ALA A 21 -24.24 -1.10 10.74
C ALA A 21 -23.39 -0.44 11.83
N LYS A 22 -22.63 -1.25 12.58
CA LYS A 22 -21.53 -0.71 13.39
C LYS A 22 -20.68 0.13 12.45
N LYS A 23 -20.82 1.46 12.53
CA LYS A 23 -19.95 2.42 11.85
C LYS A 23 -18.63 2.36 12.61
N VAL A 24 -17.81 1.35 12.32
CA VAL A 24 -16.48 1.26 12.89
C VAL A 24 -15.68 2.40 12.27
N SER A 25 -15.55 3.49 13.00
CA SER A 25 -14.72 4.65 12.65
C SER A 25 -13.26 4.25 12.84
N TRP A 26 -12.73 3.44 11.93
CA TRP A 26 -11.32 3.08 11.92
C TRP A 26 -10.45 4.34 11.86
N ARG A 27 -9.44 4.42 12.73
CA ARG A 27 -8.53 5.57 12.80
C ARG A 27 -7.32 5.29 11.92
N VAL A 28 -7.11 6.14 10.93
CA VAL A 28 -5.94 6.09 10.04
C VAL A 28 -4.95 7.20 10.40
N HIS A 29 -3.65 6.91 10.35
CA HIS A 29 -2.57 7.89 10.49
C HIS A 29 -1.63 7.77 9.29
N THR A 30 -1.29 8.90 8.66
CA THR A 30 -0.35 8.93 7.53
C THR A 30 1.05 9.32 8.00
N LEU A 31 2.07 8.59 7.58
CA LEU A 31 3.48 8.87 7.85
C LEU A 31 4.23 9.09 6.54
N PHE A 32 5.22 9.97 6.58
CA PHE A 32 6.24 10.06 5.54
C PHE A 32 7.58 10.47 6.17
N SER A 33 8.68 9.99 5.60
CA SER A 33 10.03 10.21 6.13
C SER A 33 10.80 11.19 5.27
N VAL A 34 11.56 12.08 5.90
CA VAL A 34 12.39 13.08 5.24
C VAL A 34 13.64 13.40 6.06
N GLU A 35 14.59 14.10 5.42
CA GLU A 35 15.76 14.69 6.08
C GLU A 35 15.71 16.23 6.10
N CYS A 36 16.52 16.86 6.96
CA CYS A 36 16.64 18.32 7.09
C CYS A 36 17.32 19.01 5.89
N GLN A 37 16.76 18.88 4.68
CA GLN A 37 17.36 19.40 3.46
C GLN A 37 16.32 20.05 2.54
N ASN A 38 16.77 21.05 1.76
CA ASN A 38 15.95 21.74 0.76
C ASN A 38 15.24 20.75 -0.17
N TYR A 39 15.92 19.64 -0.53
CA TYR A 39 15.37 18.58 -1.35
C TYR A 39 14.01 18.08 -0.85
N PHE A 40 13.92 17.82 0.45
CA PHE A 40 12.69 17.31 1.06
C PHE A 40 11.72 18.42 1.47
N ASP A 41 12.19 19.66 1.62
CA ASP A 41 11.32 20.78 1.96
C ASP A 41 10.31 21.04 0.85
N TRP A 42 10.75 21.17 -0.41
CA TRP A 42 9.82 21.42 -1.52
C TRP A 42 8.93 20.20 -1.81
N GLN A 43 9.42 18.99 -1.57
CA GLN A 43 8.62 17.75 -1.65
C GLN A 43 7.52 17.73 -0.59
N THR A 44 7.86 18.11 0.65
CA THR A 44 6.90 18.25 1.75
C THR A 44 5.78 19.22 1.39
N VAL A 45 6.09 20.32 0.73
CA VAL A 45 5.07 21.28 0.25
C VAL A 45 4.11 20.64 -0.73
N GLY A 46 4.63 19.89 -1.72
CA GLY A 46 3.82 19.16 -2.70
C GLY A 46 2.91 18.13 -2.03
N LEU A 47 3.48 17.28 -1.17
CA LEU A 47 2.74 16.25 -0.44
C LEU A 47 1.66 16.86 0.45
N MET A 48 1.98 17.88 1.25
CA MET A 48 1.01 18.53 2.14
C MET A 48 -0.08 19.31 1.39
N ASN A 49 0.22 19.89 0.22
CA ASN A 49 -0.83 20.49 -0.62
C ASN A 49 -1.78 19.41 -1.14
N SER A 50 -1.22 18.34 -1.72
CA SER A 50 -2.00 17.24 -2.27
C SER A 50 -2.84 16.51 -1.20
N TYR A 51 -2.29 16.31 -0.01
CA TYR A 51 -2.98 15.77 1.16
C TYR A 51 -4.28 16.53 1.49
N ARG A 52 -4.19 17.86 1.55
CA ARG A 52 -5.34 18.73 1.84
C ARG A 52 -6.36 18.69 0.71
N LYS A 53 -5.89 18.71 -0.55
CA LYS A 53 -6.76 18.68 -1.74
C LYS A 53 -7.50 17.38 -1.88
N ALA A 54 -6.81 16.26 -1.68
CA ALA A 54 -7.38 14.91 -1.69
C ALA A 54 -8.39 14.69 -0.55
N LYS A 55 -8.39 15.55 0.47
CA LYS A 55 -9.18 15.38 1.70
C LYS A 55 -8.84 14.07 2.39
N GLN A 56 -7.55 13.73 2.43
CA GLN A 56 -7.06 12.52 3.08
C GLN A 56 -7.51 12.51 4.55
N PRO A 57 -8.24 11.48 5.00
CA PRO A 57 -8.70 11.40 6.39
C PRO A 57 -7.54 11.10 7.35
N GLY A 58 -7.75 11.47 8.63
CA GLY A 58 -6.79 11.25 9.70
C GLY A 58 -5.76 12.37 9.85
N PRO A 59 -4.84 12.26 10.81
CA PRO A 59 -3.62 13.06 10.89
C PRO A 59 -2.52 12.56 9.94
N ILE A 60 -1.59 13.46 9.60
CA ILE A 60 -0.34 13.17 8.90
C ILE A 60 0.84 13.65 9.73
N THR A 61 1.87 12.83 9.87
CA THR A 61 3.10 13.16 10.60
C THR A 61 4.33 12.93 9.72
N ARG A 62 5.17 13.97 9.65
CA ARG A 62 6.48 13.95 9.03
C ARG A 62 7.51 13.42 10.02
N LEU A 63 8.15 12.31 9.70
CA LEU A 63 9.29 11.77 10.43
C LEU A 63 10.55 12.47 9.92
N LEU A 64 11.07 13.40 10.71
CA LEU A 64 12.16 14.28 10.30
C LEU A 64 13.48 13.81 10.93
N SER A 65 14.35 13.23 10.10
CA SER A 65 15.69 12.77 10.48
C SER A 65 16.73 13.86 10.19
N CYS A 66 17.37 14.38 11.23
CA CYS A 66 18.38 15.43 11.06
C CYS A 66 19.62 15.10 11.87
N THR A 67 20.78 15.42 11.32
CA THR A 67 22.00 15.56 12.12
C THR A 67 21.91 16.82 12.99
N ASP A 68 22.69 16.84 14.08
CA ASP A 68 22.78 18.02 14.96
C ASP A 68 23.24 19.27 14.21
N GLU A 69 24.06 19.10 13.17
CA GLU A 69 24.53 20.20 12.33
C GLU A 69 23.44 20.75 11.42
N GLU A 70 22.72 19.88 10.70
CA GLU A 70 21.61 20.28 9.83
C GLU A 70 20.51 21.00 10.63
N LYS A 71 20.22 20.50 11.84
CA LYS A 71 19.16 21.04 12.69
C LYS A 71 19.40 22.48 13.13
N LYS A 72 20.65 22.90 13.37
CA LYS A 72 20.98 24.25 13.87
C LYS A 72 20.40 25.37 13.00
N ASN A 73 20.35 25.17 11.69
CA ASN A 73 19.92 26.19 10.73
C ASN A 73 18.70 25.75 9.92
N TYR A 74 18.02 24.68 10.32
CA TYR A 74 16.88 24.15 9.58
C TYR A 74 15.66 25.06 9.73
N LYS A 75 15.08 25.46 8.59
CA LYS A 75 13.97 26.43 8.52
C LYS A 75 12.60 25.76 8.30
N GLY A 76 12.59 24.48 7.94
CA GLY A 76 11.42 23.78 7.43
C GLY A 76 10.52 23.14 8.48
N MET A 77 10.71 23.40 9.79
CA MET A 77 9.92 22.79 10.86
C MET A 77 8.40 23.01 10.72
N HIS A 78 8.00 24.17 10.18
CA HIS A 78 6.61 24.58 10.00
C HIS A 78 5.91 23.96 8.79
N LEU A 79 6.61 23.23 7.92
CA LEU A 79 6.07 22.74 6.64
C LEU A 79 5.01 21.64 6.81
N ALA A 80 5.09 20.86 7.89
CA ALA A 80 4.16 19.78 8.22
C ALA A 80 4.17 19.50 9.73
N PRO A 81 3.11 18.88 10.29
CA PRO A 81 3.19 18.29 11.63
C PRO A 81 4.37 17.33 11.69
N THR A 82 5.32 17.59 12.59
CA THR A 82 6.65 16.96 12.55
C THR A 82 6.91 16.21 13.85
N PHE A 83 7.38 14.98 13.71
CA PHE A 83 7.96 14.19 14.79
C PHE A 83 9.44 14.00 14.47
N GLU A 84 10.29 14.58 15.31
CA GLU A 84 11.74 14.48 15.13
C GLU A 84 12.20 13.07 15.49
N VAL A 85 13.06 12.49 14.65
CA VAL A 85 13.64 11.17 14.88
C VAL A 85 15.16 11.26 14.74
N PRO A 86 15.93 10.42 15.46
CA PRO A 86 17.38 10.39 15.30
C PRO A 86 17.76 10.09 13.84
N SER A 87 18.77 10.80 13.33
CA SER A 87 19.36 10.45 12.04
C SER A 87 20.23 9.20 12.19
N MET A 88 19.99 8.24 11.30
CA MET A 88 20.79 7.05 11.07
C MET A 88 21.52 7.12 9.72
N SER A 89 21.51 8.28 9.04
CA SER A 89 22.16 8.46 7.72
C SER A 89 23.63 8.09 7.75
N ARG A 90 24.32 8.32 8.88
CA ARG A 90 25.61 7.69 9.19
C ARG A 90 25.36 6.60 10.23
N HIS A 91 25.61 5.36 9.84
CA HIS A 91 25.37 4.23 10.72
C HIS A 91 26.30 4.28 11.95
N PRO A 92 25.77 4.17 13.18
CA PRO A 92 26.53 4.48 14.39
C PRO A 92 27.68 3.52 14.69
N LYS A 93 27.64 2.28 14.19
CA LYS A 93 28.70 1.28 14.40
C LYS A 93 29.71 1.23 13.26
N THR A 94 29.23 0.99 12.04
CA THR A 94 30.06 0.83 10.83
C THR A 94 30.53 2.15 10.21
N GLY A 95 29.90 3.28 10.52
CA GLY A 95 30.18 4.57 9.89
C GLY A 95 29.72 4.69 8.43
N ASP A 96 29.05 3.67 7.89
CA ASP A 96 28.51 3.70 6.52
C ASP A 96 27.51 4.84 6.35
N TRP A 97 27.57 5.51 5.19
CA TRP A 97 26.63 6.57 4.87
C TRP A 97 25.51 6.01 3.98
N TYR A 98 24.32 5.89 4.55
CA TYR A 98 23.13 5.36 3.89
C TYR A 98 21.84 6.05 4.39
N PRO A 99 21.48 7.21 3.83
CA PRO A 99 20.30 7.99 4.23
C PRO A 99 18.97 7.23 4.26
N ALA A 100 18.75 6.30 3.32
CA ALA A 100 17.45 5.64 3.19
C ALA A 100 17.07 4.79 4.42
N ILE A 101 18.03 4.37 5.25
CA ILE A 101 17.77 3.68 6.53
C ILE A 101 16.96 4.53 7.52
N ASN A 102 16.92 5.84 7.35
CA ASN A 102 16.11 6.73 8.18
C ASN A 102 14.62 6.38 8.12
N LYS A 103 14.12 5.84 7.01
CA LYS A 103 12.71 5.46 6.87
C LYS A 103 12.33 4.35 7.86
N PRO A 104 12.94 3.15 7.86
CA PRO A 104 12.65 2.13 8.85
C PRO A 104 12.99 2.59 10.28
N ALA A 105 14.13 3.27 10.47
CA ALA A 105 14.54 3.75 11.80
C ALA A 105 13.53 4.74 12.40
N GLY A 106 13.05 5.68 11.58
CA GLY A 106 12.04 6.67 11.97
C GLY A 106 10.71 6.02 12.33
N VAL A 107 10.27 5.01 11.58
CA VAL A 107 9.03 4.28 11.89
C VAL A 107 9.15 3.52 13.21
N VAL A 108 10.28 2.84 13.46
CA VAL A 108 10.56 2.19 14.75
C VAL A 108 10.53 3.22 15.89
N HIS A 109 11.17 4.37 15.70
CA HIS A 109 11.20 5.43 16.70
C HIS A 109 9.80 5.99 17.00
N TRP A 110 9.01 6.27 15.96
CA TRP A 110 7.63 6.75 16.10
C TRP A 110 6.73 5.76 16.85
N LEU A 111 6.80 4.46 16.52
CA LEU A 111 6.02 3.42 17.20
C LEU A 111 6.30 3.32 18.71
N LYS A 112 7.54 3.65 19.10
CA LYS A 112 8.03 3.54 20.48
C LYS A 112 7.78 4.79 21.30
N HIS A 113 7.84 5.97 20.68
CA HIS A 113 7.92 7.25 21.39
C HIS A 113 6.77 8.23 21.09
N SER A 114 6.01 8.02 20.01
CA SER A 114 4.91 8.93 19.66
C SER A 114 3.60 8.55 20.35
N GLN A 115 2.90 9.56 20.87
CA GLN A 115 1.55 9.40 21.40
C GLN A 115 0.53 9.03 20.31
N ASP A 116 0.77 9.47 19.07
CA ASP A 116 -0.09 9.18 17.93
C ASP A 116 -0.16 7.67 17.64
N ALA A 117 0.94 6.95 17.90
CA ALA A 117 1.02 5.52 17.65
C ALA A 117 0.16 4.68 18.62
N ILE A 118 -0.31 5.26 19.73
CA ILE A 118 -1.09 4.55 20.76
C ILE A 118 -2.55 4.35 20.31
N ASN A 119 -3.12 5.33 19.62
CA ASN A 119 -4.55 5.43 19.34
C ASN A 119 -4.86 5.41 17.83
N VAL A 120 -4.13 4.58 17.09
CA VAL A 120 -4.31 4.37 15.64
C VAL A 120 -4.64 2.91 15.37
N ASP A 121 -5.51 2.65 14.40
CA ASP A 121 -5.83 1.28 13.97
C ASP A 121 -5.07 0.93 12.69
N TRP A 122 -4.95 1.90 11.78
CA TRP A 122 -4.30 1.75 10.49
C TRP A 122 -3.25 2.81 10.23
N VAL A 123 -2.12 2.42 9.65
CA VAL A 123 -1.04 3.33 9.30
C VAL A 123 -0.79 3.27 7.81
N LEU A 124 -0.79 4.44 7.17
CA LEU A 124 -0.38 4.62 5.78
C LEU A 124 1.01 5.23 5.77
N ILE A 125 2.00 4.59 5.16
CA ILE A 125 3.35 5.13 4.98
C ILE A 125 3.53 5.46 3.50
N LEU A 126 3.88 6.71 3.22
CA LEU A 126 4.13 7.25 1.87
C LEU A 126 5.55 7.81 1.76
N ASP A 127 6.03 7.97 0.53
CA ASP A 127 7.27 8.69 0.25
C ASP A 127 7.02 10.20 0.08
N ALA A 128 8.05 11.00 0.34
CA ALA A 128 7.95 12.46 0.25
C ALA A 128 7.73 12.96 -1.18
N ASP A 129 8.20 12.21 -2.18
CA ASP A 129 8.08 12.50 -3.61
C ASP A 129 6.76 11.97 -4.20
N MET A 130 5.67 12.10 -3.45
CA MET A 130 4.35 11.65 -3.87
C MET A 130 3.30 12.77 -3.90
N ILE A 131 2.36 12.64 -4.83
CA ILE A 131 1.16 13.50 -4.94
C ILE A 131 -0.07 12.63 -4.70
N ILE A 132 -0.81 12.95 -3.64
CA ILE A 132 -2.07 12.29 -3.30
C ILE A 132 -3.17 12.90 -4.17
N ARG A 133 -3.73 12.11 -5.08
CA ARG A 133 -4.83 12.53 -5.97
C ARG A 133 -6.19 12.24 -5.38
N GLY A 134 -6.29 11.38 -4.38
CA GLY A 134 -7.53 10.92 -3.77
C GLY A 134 -7.32 10.33 -2.37
N PRO A 135 -8.39 10.20 -1.55
CA PRO A 135 -8.28 9.50 -0.27
C PRO A 135 -7.75 8.07 -0.43
N ILE A 136 -6.80 7.70 0.43
CA ILE A 136 -6.20 6.38 0.51
C ILE A 136 -6.57 5.80 1.86
N LEU A 137 -7.59 4.93 1.87
CA LEU A 137 -8.13 4.32 3.08
C LEU A 137 -7.78 2.82 3.11
N PRO A 138 -6.98 2.35 4.08
CA PRO A 138 -6.49 0.97 4.09
C PRO A 138 -7.59 -0.09 3.95
N TRP A 139 -8.74 0.07 4.61
CA TRP A 139 -9.86 -0.87 4.50
C TRP A 139 -10.59 -0.81 3.15
N GLU A 140 -10.62 0.35 2.47
CA GLU A 140 -11.17 0.45 1.11
C GLU A 140 -10.24 -0.20 0.09
N LEU A 141 -8.93 -0.17 0.36
CA LEU A 141 -7.93 -0.93 -0.41
C LEU A 141 -7.97 -2.43 -0.11
N GLY A 142 -8.78 -2.86 0.87
CA GLY A 142 -8.87 -4.25 1.29
C GLY A 142 -7.74 -4.70 2.21
N ALA A 143 -6.97 -3.80 2.84
CA ALA A 143 -5.98 -4.19 3.83
C ALA A 143 -6.64 -4.91 5.01
N GLU A 144 -5.99 -5.97 5.49
CA GLU A 144 -6.43 -6.80 6.62
C GLU A 144 -5.24 -7.05 7.56
N LYS A 145 -5.53 -7.46 8.81
CA LYS A 145 -4.47 -7.95 9.70
C LYS A 145 -3.75 -9.14 9.06
N GLY A 146 -2.43 -9.11 9.03
CA GLY A 146 -1.57 -10.08 8.37
C GLY A 146 -1.48 -9.93 6.85
N LYS A 147 -2.32 -9.08 6.23
CA LYS A 147 -2.38 -8.86 4.78
C LYS A 147 -2.41 -7.35 4.46
N PRO A 148 -1.28 -6.65 4.64
CA PRO A 148 -1.16 -5.25 4.27
C PRO A 148 -1.38 -5.04 2.76
N VAL A 149 -1.71 -3.82 2.35
CA VAL A 149 -1.74 -3.44 0.93
C VAL A 149 -0.49 -2.66 0.60
N ALA A 150 0.12 -2.94 -0.55
CA ALA A 150 1.24 -2.15 -1.05
C ALA A 150 1.23 -2.02 -2.58
N ALA A 151 1.91 -0.97 -3.07
CA ALA A 151 2.13 -0.81 -4.51
C ALA A 151 3.24 -1.74 -5.02
N TYR A 152 3.17 -2.12 -6.30
CA TYR A 152 4.12 -3.04 -6.93
C TYR A 152 5.45 -2.36 -7.31
N TYR A 153 6.57 -2.95 -6.90
CA TYR A 153 7.94 -2.57 -7.26
C TYR A 153 8.66 -3.70 -8.02
N GLY A 154 8.28 -3.91 -9.28
CA GLY A 154 8.79 -5.02 -10.10
C GLY A 154 10.31 -5.07 -10.33
N TYR A 155 11.04 -3.99 -10.03
CA TYR A 155 12.50 -3.93 -10.16
C TYR A 155 13.26 -4.62 -9.02
N LEU A 156 12.59 -5.08 -7.95
CA LEU A 156 13.18 -5.83 -6.86
C LEU A 156 13.49 -7.29 -7.25
N LYS A 157 14.49 -7.47 -8.14
CA LYS A 157 14.92 -8.78 -8.66
C LYS A 157 15.40 -9.76 -7.59
N GLY A 158 15.88 -9.23 -6.46
CA GLY A 158 16.44 -9.99 -5.35
C GLY A 158 15.43 -10.93 -4.67
N CYS A 159 14.13 -10.65 -4.81
CA CYS A 159 13.08 -11.57 -4.34
C CYS A 159 13.08 -12.92 -5.07
N ASP A 160 13.55 -12.98 -6.32
CA ASP A 160 13.49 -14.21 -7.14
C ASP A 160 14.84 -14.94 -7.22
N ASN A 161 15.85 -14.53 -6.45
CA ASN A 161 17.21 -15.03 -6.62
C ASN A 161 17.93 -15.32 -5.30
N ILE A 162 19.26 -15.41 -5.36
CA ILE A 162 20.12 -15.72 -4.21
C ILE A 162 19.93 -14.75 -3.04
N LEU A 163 19.62 -13.47 -3.29
CA LEU A 163 19.50 -12.45 -2.25
C LEU A 163 18.41 -12.81 -1.23
N ALA A 164 17.23 -13.24 -1.68
CA ALA A 164 16.18 -13.71 -0.77
C ALA A 164 16.61 -14.93 0.04
N LYS A 165 17.33 -15.88 -0.57
CA LYS A 165 17.80 -17.09 0.12
C LYS A 165 18.84 -16.82 1.19
N LEU A 166 19.63 -15.75 1.01
CA LEU A 166 20.64 -15.32 1.98
C LEU A 166 20.01 -14.57 3.16
N HIS A 167 19.03 -13.72 2.87
CA HIS A 167 18.54 -12.73 3.84
C HIS A 167 17.16 -13.02 4.43
N THR A 168 16.48 -14.09 4.02
CA THR A 168 15.28 -14.56 4.71
C THR A 168 15.16 -16.07 4.77
N LYS A 169 14.51 -16.57 5.82
CA LYS A 169 14.14 -17.97 5.97
C LYS A 169 12.93 -18.37 5.12
N ASN A 170 12.14 -17.38 4.66
CA ASN A 170 10.91 -17.59 3.89
C ASN A 170 11.01 -16.88 2.51
N PRO A 171 11.96 -17.25 1.65
CA PRO A 171 12.17 -16.57 0.35
C PRO A 171 10.93 -16.59 -0.55
N GLU A 172 10.06 -17.59 -0.41
CA GLU A 172 8.78 -17.71 -1.12
C GLU A 172 7.73 -16.67 -0.72
N LEU A 173 7.95 -15.94 0.38
CA LEU A 173 7.10 -14.85 0.86
C LEU A 173 7.68 -13.46 0.54
N CYS A 174 8.73 -13.37 -0.28
CA CYS A 174 9.30 -12.08 -0.69
C CYS A 174 8.40 -11.38 -1.71
N ASP A 175 7.58 -10.45 -1.23
CA ASP A 175 6.76 -9.61 -2.08
C ASP A 175 7.59 -8.44 -2.66
N LYS A 176 7.46 -8.19 -3.97
CA LYS A 176 8.09 -7.05 -4.66
C LYS A 176 7.27 -5.78 -4.52
N VAL A 177 7.38 -5.11 -3.38
CA VAL A 177 6.47 -4.02 -3.01
C VAL A 177 7.21 -2.80 -2.46
N GLY A 178 6.54 -1.64 -2.54
CA GLY A 178 7.00 -0.41 -1.90
C GLY A 178 6.17 0.81 -2.29
N GLY A 179 6.62 2.00 -1.86
CA GLY A 179 5.97 3.27 -2.16
C GLY A 179 4.75 3.54 -1.29
N LEU A 180 3.61 2.95 -1.66
CA LEU A 180 2.39 2.97 -0.83
C LEU A 180 2.41 1.77 0.09
N LEU A 181 2.34 1.98 1.41
CA LEU A 181 2.33 0.90 2.40
C LEU A 181 1.18 1.10 3.39
N ALA A 182 0.22 0.19 3.43
CA ALA A 182 -0.98 0.29 4.28
C ALA A 182 -1.08 -0.89 5.25
N TYR A 183 -0.98 -0.60 6.55
CA TYR A 183 -0.86 -1.59 7.62
C TYR A 183 -1.93 -1.46 8.68
N HIS A 184 -2.30 -2.59 9.29
CA HIS A 184 -2.86 -2.56 10.63
C HIS A 184 -1.73 -2.34 11.66
N ILE A 185 -1.96 -1.54 12.70
CA ILE A 185 -0.94 -1.14 13.68
C ILE A 185 -0.28 -2.35 14.38
N SER A 186 -1.01 -3.43 14.62
CA SER A 186 -0.48 -4.65 15.25
C SER A 186 0.62 -5.31 14.43
N ASP A 187 0.51 -5.24 13.11
CA ASP A 187 1.45 -5.88 12.20
C ASP A 187 2.66 -4.97 12.04
N LEU A 188 2.43 -3.67 11.88
CA LEU A 188 3.50 -2.67 11.83
C LEU A 188 4.41 -2.72 13.07
N ARG A 189 3.85 -2.97 14.26
CA ARG A 189 4.62 -3.12 15.51
C ARG A 189 5.56 -4.32 15.52
N LYS A 190 5.17 -5.42 14.88
CA LYS A 190 6.02 -6.62 14.74
C LYS A 190 7.02 -6.46 13.60
N PHE A 191 6.57 -5.84 12.52
CA PHE A 191 7.31 -5.66 11.27
C PHE A 191 8.45 -4.65 11.38
N ALA A 192 8.19 -3.45 11.91
CA ALA A 192 9.12 -2.33 11.81
C ALA A 192 10.53 -2.62 12.37
N PRO A 193 10.71 -3.34 13.50
CA PRO A 193 12.05 -3.71 13.97
C PRO A 193 12.80 -4.64 12.99
N LEU A 194 12.08 -5.55 12.32
CA LEU A 194 12.66 -6.45 11.33
C LEU A 194 13.00 -5.71 10.04
N TRP A 195 12.18 -4.76 9.62
CA TRP A 195 12.49 -3.88 8.49
C TRP A 195 13.84 -3.17 8.70
N LEU A 196 14.05 -2.57 9.88
CA LEU A 196 15.33 -1.93 10.22
C LEU A 196 16.48 -2.94 10.22
N SER A 197 16.33 -4.06 10.95
CA SER A 197 17.40 -5.05 11.08
C SER A 197 17.77 -5.70 9.75
N LYS A 198 16.78 -6.03 8.90
CA LYS A 198 17.02 -6.59 7.57
C LYS A 198 17.59 -5.56 6.60
N THR A 199 17.26 -4.28 6.77
CA THR A 199 17.93 -3.20 6.02
C THR A 199 19.42 -3.16 6.33
N GLU A 200 19.80 -3.24 7.60
CA GLU A 200 21.22 -3.30 8.00
C GLU A 200 21.91 -4.54 7.42
N GLU A 201 21.29 -5.72 7.52
CA GLU A 201 21.83 -6.98 7.00
C GLU A 201 22.13 -6.93 5.49
N VAL A 202 21.15 -6.49 4.69
CA VAL A 202 21.31 -6.36 3.22
C VAL A 202 22.27 -5.24 2.85
N ARG A 203 22.36 -4.19 3.67
CA ARG A 203 23.30 -3.09 3.45
C ARG A 203 24.73 -3.53 3.75
N GLU A 204 24.96 -4.39 4.73
CA GLU A 204 26.30 -4.90 5.04
C GLU A 204 26.81 -5.91 4.00
N ASP A 205 25.91 -6.60 3.29
CA ASP A 205 26.25 -7.52 2.20
C ASP A 205 26.62 -6.81 0.88
N LYS A 206 27.79 -6.18 0.89
CA LYS A 206 28.34 -5.45 -0.26
C LYS A 206 28.69 -6.36 -1.44
N GLU A 207 28.92 -7.65 -1.21
CA GLU A 207 29.26 -8.62 -2.25
C GLU A 207 28.09 -8.84 -3.22
N HIS A 208 26.85 -8.66 -2.74
CA HIS A 208 25.64 -8.92 -3.52
C HIS A 208 24.92 -7.67 -4.02
N TRP A 209 25.57 -6.49 -4.00
CA TRP A 209 24.98 -5.24 -4.51
C TRP A 209 24.85 -5.15 -6.03
N ALA A 210 25.41 -6.09 -6.78
CA ALA A 210 25.43 -6.05 -8.23
C ALA A 210 24.02 -5.89 -8.85
N THR A 211 23.90 -5.08 -9.90
CA THR A 211 22.63 -4.74 -10.56
C THR A 211 21.85 -5.96 -11.07
N ASN A 212 22.53 -7.03 -11.45
CA ASN A 212 21.88 -8.29 -11.85
C ASN A 212 21.25 -9.05 -10.67
N ILE A 213 21.71 -8.82 -9.44
CA ILE A 213 21.18 -9.44 -8.22
C ILE A 213 20.07 -8.56 -7.63
N THR A 214 20.35 -7.27 -7.43
CA THR A 214 19.44 -6.36 -6.73
C THR A 214 18.50 -5.59 -7.64
N GLY A 215 18.81 -5.44 -8.93
CA GLY A 215 18.12 -4.45 -9.76
C GLY A 215 18.44 -3.00 -9.40
N ASP A 216 19.38 -2.74 -8.47
CA ASP A 216 19.90 -1.40 -8.21
C ASP A 216 20.68 -0.91 -9.44
N ILE A 217 20.15 0.11 -10.11
CA ILE A 217 20.75 0.67 -11.32
C ILE A 217 22.17 1.23 -11.10
N TYR A 218 22.53 1.56 -9.85
CA TYR A 218 23.86 2.05 -9.50
C TYR A 218 24.79 0.95 -9.00
N GLY A 219 24.26 -0.21 -8.60
CA GLY A 219 25.02 -1.29 -7.97
C GLY A 219 25.75 -0.84 -6.70
N LYS A 220 25.11 0.02 -5.90
CA LYS A 220 25.67 0.64 -4.68
C LYS A 220 24.86 0.33 -3.42
N GLY A 221 23.93 -0.61 -3.49
CA GLY A 221 23.03 -0.96 -2.38
C GLY A 221 22.09 0.19 -2.02
N TRP A 222 21.67 1.01 -2.98
CA TRP A 222 20.81 2.17 -2.69
C TRP A 222 19.41 1.77 -2.24
N ILE A 223 18.93 0.64 -2.77
CA ILE A 223 17.60 0.08 -2.48
C ILE A 223 17.64 -1.01 -1.38
N SER A 224 18.70 -1.08 -0.57
CA SER A 224 18.82 -2.07 0.52
C SER A 224 17.65 -2.01 1.51
N GLU A 225 17.12 -0.82 1.79
CA GLU A 225 15.94 -0.62 2.65
C GLU A 225 14.67 -1.27 2.06
N MET A 226 14.50 -1.22 0.74
CA MET A 226 13.36 -1.86 0.07
C MET A 226 13.46 -3.39 0.17
N TYR A 227 14.67 -3.95 0.11
CA TYR A 227 14.88 -5.38 0.40
C TYR A 227 14.70 -5.71 1.87
N GLY A 228 15.21 -4.85 2.76
CA GLY A 228 14.97 -4.96 4.20
C GLY A 228 13.47 -5.01 4.53
N TYR A 229 12.66 -4.23 3.81
CA TYR A 229 11.21 -4.28 3.89
C TYR A 229 10.67 -5.66 3.50
N SER A 230 10.95 -6.11 2.27
CA SER A 230 10.39 -7.37 1.75
C SER A 230 10.81 -8.59 2.56
N PHE A 231 12.09 -8.66 2.94
CA PHE A 231 12.60 -9.75 3.76
C PHE A 231 12.08 -9.66 5.20
N GLY A 232 12.01 -8.47 5.79
CA GLY A 232 11.45 -8.28 7.13
C GLY A 232 9.96 -8.68 7.22
N ALA A 233 9.20 -8.45 6.14
CA ALA A 233 7.80 -8.85 6.05
C ALA A 233 7.66 -10.39 5.92
N ALA A 234 8.53 -11.00 5.11
CA ALA A 234 8.59 -12.45 4.93
C ALA A 234 8.91 -13.19 6.25
N GLU A 235 9.79 -12.66 7.11
CA GLU A 235 10.14 -13.27 8.40
C GLU A 235 8.95 -13.46 9.36
N ILE A 236 7.92 -12.61 9.25
CA ILE A 236 6.71 -12.68 10.07
C ILE A 236 5.48 -13.14 9.29
N GLY A 237 5.68 -13.66 8.08
CA GLY A 237 4.62 -14.24 7.26
C GLY A 237 3.59 -13.24 6.73
N LEU A 238 3.95 -11.96 6.59
CA LEU A 238 3.06 -11.00 5.95
C LEU A 238 2.98 -11.28 4.45
N ARG A 239 1.75 -11.29 3.92
CA ARG A 239 1.45 -11.51 2.50
C ARG A 239 0.69 -10.29 1.99
N HIS A 240 1.33 -9.48 1.16
CA HIS A 240 0.74 -8.23 0.70
C HIS A 240 -0.39 -8.50 -0.30
N LYS A 241 -1.43 -7.67 -0.26
CA LYS A 241 -2.31 -7.45 -1.41
C LYS A 241 -1.63 -6.42 -2.31
N ILE A 242 -1.10 -6.88 -3.43
CA ILE A 242 -0.26 -6.08 -4.32
C ILE A 242 -1.12 -5.45 -5.42
N ASN A 243 -0.92 -4.16 -5.65
CA ASN A 243 -1.66 -3.39 -6.64
C ASN A 243 -0.73 -2.50 -7.48
N ASP A 244 -0.92 -2.51 -8.80
CA ASP A 244 -0.18 -1.72 -9.78
C ASP A 244 -1.01 -0.58 -10.42
N ASN A 245 -2.24 -0.40 -9.94
CA ASN A 245 -3.24 0.54 -10.45
C ASN A 245 -3.44 1.78 -9.56
N LEU A 246 -3.08 1.68 -8.27
CA LEU A 246 -3.23 2.75 -7.28
C LEU A 246 -2.22 3.88 -7.46
N MET A 247 -0.98 3.53 -7.84
CA MET A 247 0.16 4.43 -7.92
C MET A 247 0.73 4.48 -9.34
N LEU A 248 0.94 5.68 -9.87
CA LEU A 248 1.49 5.88 -11.21
C LEU A 248 2.71 6.82 -11.17
N TYR A 249 3.74 6.51 -11.96
CA TYR A 249 4.82 7.46 -12.22
C TYR A 249 4.38 8.48 -13.28
N PRO A 250 4.53 9.80 -13.06
CA PRO A 250 4.37 10.79 -14.12
C PRO A 250 5.22 10.44 -15.34
N GLY A 251 4.71 10.72 -16.55
CA GLY A 251 5.27 10.27 -17.82
C GLY A 251 4.72 8.92 -18.30
N TYR A 252 4.07 8.14 -17.43
CA TYR A 252 3.49 6.85 -17.79
C TYR A 252 2.03 7.03 -18.22
N VAL A 253 1.56 6.10 -19.05
CA VAL A 253 0.16 6.07 -19.48
C VAL A 253 -0.59 5.08 -18.56
N PRO A 254 -1.61 5.53 -17.82
CA PRO A 254 -2.43 4.61 -17.01
C PRO A 254 -3.18 3.61 -17.89
N GLN A 255 -3.47 2.42 -17.35
CA GLN A 255 -4.36 1.45 -17.99
C GLN A 255 -5.73 2.08 -18.25
N GLU A 256 -6.36 1.73 -19.38
CA GLU A 256 -7.65 2.30 -19.77
C GLU A 256 -8.72 2.06 -18.70
N GLY A 257 -9.51 3.10 -18.38
CA GLY A 257 -10.54 3.04 -17.33
C GLY A 257 -10.02 3.10 -15.89
N ILE A 258 -8.71 3.06 -15.66
CA ILE A 258 -8.11 3.12 -14.31
C ILE A 258 -7.64 4.53 -13.98
N GLU A 259 -8.13 5.08 -12.87
CA GLU A 259 -7.69 6.37 -12.37
C GLU A 259 -6.80 6.17 -11.12
N PRO A 260 -5.49 6.46 -11.20
CA PRO A 260 -4.59 6.29 -10.06
C PRO A 260 -4.85 7.34 -8.99
N VAL A 261 -4.79 6.94 -7.73
CA VAL A 261 -5.04 7.81 -6.57
C VAL A 261 -3.76 8.41 -5.97
N LEU A 262 -2.60 7.93 -6.42
CA LEU A 262 -1.28 8.36 -5.96
C LEU A 262 -0.34 8.52 -7.16
N LEU A 263 0.49 9.56 -7.15
CA LEU A 263 1.60 9.69 -8.08
C LEU A 263 2.91 9.55 -7.33
N HIS A 264 3.90 8.92 -7.95
CA HIS A 264 5.27 8.86 -7.46
C HIS A 264 6.20 9.51 -8.47
N TYR A 265 6.73 10.71 -8.19
CA TYR A 265 7.60 11.44 -9.11
C TYR A 265 9.09 11.14 -8.88
N GLY A 266 9.40 9.87 -8.59
CA GLY A 266 10.76 9.41 -8.31
C GLY A 266 11.72 9.40 -9.51
N LEU A 267 11.17 9.44 -10.73
CA LEU A 267 11.92 9.36 -11.99
C LEU A 267 11.78 10.65 -12.81
N PRO A 268 12.76 10.98 -13.67
CA PRO A 268 12.60 12.02 -14.67
C PRO A 268 11.44 11.72 -15.63
N PHE A 269 10.69 12.74 -16.03
CA PHE A 269 9.62 12.62 -17.02
C PHE A 269 9.47 13.86 -17.89
N SER A 270 8.82 13.70 -19.05
CA SER A 270 8.67 14.75 -20.05
C SER A 270 7.24 14.86 -20.56
N VAL A 271 6.85 16.07 -20.96
CA VAL A 271 5.57 16.41 -21.60
C VAL A 271 5.87 17.33 -22.78
N GLY A 272 5.92 16.77 -23.99
CA GLY A 272 6.43 17.48 -25.17
C GLY A 272 7.88 17.91 -24.96
N ASN A 273 8.16 19.20 -25.12
CA ASN A 273 9.50 19.78 -24.92
C ASN A 273 9.81 20.16 -23.47
N TRP A 274 8.82 20.06 -22.57
CA TRP A 274 9.02 20.33 -21.15
C TRP A 274 9.41 19.04 -20.43
N SER A 275 10.27 19.12 -19.43
CA SER A 275 10.67 17.99 -18.60
C SER A 275 10.87 18.39 -17.14
N PHE A 276 10.77 17.41 -16.26
CA PHE A 276 11.06 17.58 -14.84
C PHE A 276 11.91 16.42 -14.32
N ASN A 277 12.92 16.77 -13.53
CA ASN A 277 13.77 15.82 -12.83
C ASN A 277 14.00 16.33 -11.40
N LYS A 278 13.45 15.62 -10.41
CA LYS A 278 13.60 16.02 -8.99
C LYS A 278 15.06 16.13 -8.54
N LEU A 279 15.96 15.28 -9.06
CA LEU A 279 17.36 15.26 -8.67
C LEU A 279 18.08 16.55 -9.10
N ALA A 280 17.64 17.19 -10.18
CA ALA A 280 18.16 18.49 -10.60
C ALA A 280 17.83 19.62 -9.61
N HIS A 281 16.87 19.39 -8.71
CA HIS A 281 16.42 20.32 -7.67
C HIS A 281 16.82 19.88 -6.25
N HIS A 282 17.88 19.07 -6.12
CA HIS A 282 18.35 18.56 -4.83
C HIS A 282 18.64 19.68 -3.82
N ASN A 283 19.37 20.71 -4.25
CA ASN A 283 19.77 21.82 -3.37
C ASN A 283 18.85 23.05 -3.49
N ASP A 284 17.70 22.91 -4.17
CA ASP A 284 16.87 24.04 -4.55
C ASP A 284 16.09 24.61 -3.36
N GLY A 285 16.52 25.76 -2.86
CA GLY A 285 15.88 26.49 -1.76
C GLY A 285 14.58 27.21 -2.14
N ILE A 286 13.86 26.73 -3.16
CA ILE A 286 12.64 27.35 -3.72
C ILE A 286 11.56 27.66 -2.68
N VAL A 287 11.47 26.83 -1.63
CA VAL A 287 10.58 27.04 -0.48
C VAL A 287 10.80 28.39 0.20
N TYR A 288 12.05 28.85 0.25
CA TYR A 288 12.49 30.05 0.97
C TYR A 288 12.73 31.25 0.06
N GLN A 289 12.41 31.13 -1.24
CA GLN A 289 12.60 32.18 -2.24
C GLN A 289 11.24 32.66 -2.72
N CYS A 290 10.79 33.80 -2.20
CA CYS A 290 9.45 34.32 -2.46
C CYS A 290 9.08 34.34 -3.94
N ASN A 291 7.88 33.83 -4.23
CA ASN A 291 7.26 33.80 -5.56
C ASN A 291 8.00 32.98 -6.62
N ARG A 292 9.06 32.23 -6.25
CA ARG A 292 9.72 31.31 -7.17
C ARG A 292 8.93 30.00 -7.28
N LEU A 293 8.71 29.55 -8.51
CA LEU A 293 8.01 28.30 -8.84
C LEU A 293 8.90 27.43 -9.73
N PHE A 294 8.62 26.14 -9.80
CA PHE A 294 9.23 25.28 -10.81
C PHE A 294 8.75 25.69 -12.21
N PRO A 295 9.53 25.40 -13.28
CA PRO A 295 9.15 25.74 -14.65
C PRO A 295 7.72 25.31 -14.99
N GLU A 296 6.92 26.22 -15.53
CA GLU A 296 5.52 25.96 -15.86
C GLU A 296 5.41 24.86 -16.94
N PRO A 297 4.61 23.80 -16.72
CA PRO A 297 4.37 22.79 -17.74
C PRO A 297 3.40 23.29 -18.82
N PRO A 298 3.30 22.59 -19.98
CA PRO A 298 2.31 22.91 -21.00
C PRO A 298 0.89 22.92 -20.45
N TYR A 299 0.06 23.85 -20.96
CA TYR A 299 -1.32 23.99 -20.49
C TYR A 299 -2.22 22.90 -21.07
N PRO A 300 -3.33 22.53 -20.41
CA PRO A 300 -4.22 21.48 -20.91
C PRO A 300 -4.70 21.66 -22.36
N LYS A 301 -4.88 22.91 -22.81
CA LYS A 301 -5.27 23.22 -24.20
C LYS A 301 -4.19 22.87 -25.21
N GLU A 302 -2.92 22.98 -24.85
CA GLU A 302 -1.79 22.63 -25.71
C GLU A 302 -1.68 21.10 -25.83
N LEU A 303 -1.98 20.36 -24.74
CA LEU A 303 -1.99 18.90 -24.76
C LEU A 303 -3.09 18.30 -25.62
N LEU A 304 -4.24 18.98 -25.76
CA LEU A 304 -5.30 18.58 -26.69
C LEU A 304 -4.84 18.60 -28.15
N GLN A 305 -3.87 19.46 -28.48
CA GLN A 305 -3.31 19.59 -29.83
C GLN A 305 -2.09 18.68 -30.01
N LEU A 306 -1.33 18.45 -28.95
CA LEU A 306 -0.11 17.66 -28.96
C LEU A 306 -0.36 16.15 -29.12
N GLU A 307 -1.41 15.63 -28.47
CA GLU A 307 -1.70 14.19 -28.45
C GLU A 307 -3.17 13.92 -28.77
N LEU A 308 -3.40 13.17 -29.84
CA LEU A 308 -4.74 12.82 -30.32
C LEU A 308 -5.29 11.60 -29.59
N ASP A 309 -4.44 10.64 -29.23
CA ASP A 309 -4.84 9.44 -28.50
C ASP A 309 -5.35 9.80 -27.11
N ALA A 310 -6.56 9.36 -26.80
CA ALA A 310 -7.24 9.77 -25.58
C ALA A 310 -6.53 9.26 -24.31
N ASN A 311 -5.97 8.05 -24.34
CA ASN A 311 -5.34 7.47 -23.16
C ASN A 311 -3.94 8.04 -22.92
N ARG A 312 -3.13 8.21 -23.96
CA ARG A 312 -1.83 8.90 -23.88
C ARG A 312 -2.00 10.34 -23.42
N ARG A 313 -2.98 11.06 -23.97
CA ARG A 313 -3.31 12.43 -23.54
C ARG A 313 -3.70 12.47 -22.07
N ARG A 314 -4.43 11.47 -21.57
CA ARG A 314 -4.74 11.33 -20.13
C ARG A 314 -3.47 11.18 -19.30
N GLY A 315 -2.50 10.36 -19.74
CA GLY A 315 -1.18 10.27 -19.11
C GLY A 315 -0.45 11.61 -19.05
N LEU A 316 -0.50 12.41 -20.13
CA LEU A 316 0.07 13.76 -20.14
C LEU A 316 -0.64 14.71 -19.16
N PHE A 317 -1.97 14.65 -19.06
CA PHE A 317 -2.72 15.43 -18.07
C PHE A 317 -2.32 15.09 -16.64
N ILE A 318 -2.17 13.81 -16.31
CA ILE A 318 -1.71 13.34 -15.01
C ILE A 318 -0.27 13.82 -14.74
N SER A 319 0.58 13.83 -15.78
CA SER A 319 1.97 14.25 -15.65
C SER A 319 2.09 15.74 -15.31
N ILE A 320 1.31 16.61 -15.98
CA ILE A 320 1.31 18.04 -15.64
C ILE A 320 0.60 18.33 -14.32
N GLU A 321 -0.37 17.50 -13.90
CA GLU A 321 -1.05 17.59 -12.61
C GLU A 321 -0.03 17.55 -11.45
N CYS A 322 1.01 16.73 -11.58
CA CYS A 322 2.08 16.61 -10.59
C CYS A 322 2.75 17.96 -10.27
N ILE A 323 3.40 18.60 -11.26
CA ILE A 323 4.11 19.87 -11.02
C ILE A 323 3.17 21.03 -10.76
N ASN A 324 2.00 21.06 -11.38
CA ASN A 324 1.02 22.09 -11.07
C ASN A 324 0.55 22.01 -9.60
N THR A 325 0.41 20.81 -9.03
CA THR A 325 0.06 20.63 -7.61
C THR A 325 1.19 21.09 -6.69
N ILE A 326 2.45 20.83 -7.04
CA ILE A 326 3.60 21.34 -6.26
C ILE A 326 3.66 22.87 -6.33
N ASN A 327 3.54 23.45 -7.52
CA ASN A 327 3.57 24.90 -7.72
C ASN A 327 2.42 25.61 -7.03
N GLU A 328 1.20 25.06 -7.03
CA GLU A 328 0.09 25.57 -6.23
C GLU A 328 0.45 25.58 -4.73
N GLY A 329 1.04 24.49 -4.23
CA GLY A 329 1.52 24.41 -2.84
C GLY A 329 2.54 25.48 -2.49
N LEU A 330 3.49 25.75 -3.38
CA LEU A 330 4.50 26.81 -3.22
C LEU A 330 3.85 28.20 -3.19
N VAL A 331 2.90 28.48 -4.08
CA VAL A 331 2.15 29.76 -4.07
C VAL A 331 1.45 29.97 -2.73
N LEU A 332 0.76 28.93 -2.23
CA LEU A 332 0.05 29.00 -0.95
C LEU A 332 1.01 29.18 0.23
N LEU A 333 2.12 28.46 0.24
CA LEU A 333 3.13 28.58 1.29
C LEU A 333 3.78 29.96 1.31
N HIS A 334 4.20 30.47 0.15
CA HIS A 334 4.82 31.80 0.05
C HIS A 334 3.88 32.88 0.55
N ALA A 335 2.59 32.79 0.21
CA ALA A 335 1.58 33.71 0.75
C ALA A 335 1.43 33.58 2.27
N ALA A 336 1.40 32.35 2.81
CA ALA A 336 1.33 32.11 4.25
C ALA A 336 2.58 32.62 5.01
N ASN A 337 3.74 32.61 4.35
CA ASN A 337 5.00 33.13 4.89
C ASN A 337 5.16 34.65 4.71
N GLY A 338 4.13 35.36 4.24
CA GLY A 338 4.13 36.81 4.11
C GLY A 338 4.93 37.34 2.92
N CYS A 339 5.19 36.52 1.90
CA CYS A 339 5.81 36.99 0.66
C CYS A 339 4.94 38.06 -0.01
N PRO A 340 5.55 39.03 -0.71
CA PRO A 340 4.81 40.03 -1.48
C PRO A 340 3.96 39.34 -2.54
N LYS A 341 2.79 39.90 -2.84
CA LYS A 341 1.91 39.36 -3.87
C LYS A 341 2.67 39.27 -5.21
N PRO A 342 2.72 38.09 -5.86
CA PRO A 342 3.41 37.96 -7.13
C PRO A 342 2.73 38.80 -8.21
N ALA A 343 3.53 39.27 -9.17
CA ALA A 343 3.00 39.89 -10.39
C ALA A 343 2.05 38.91 -11.10
N TRP A 344 1.06 39.45 -11.79
CA TRP A 344 0.16 38.62 -12.57
C TRP A 344 0.92 37.86 -13.65
N SER A 345 0.61 36.58 -13.81
CA SER A 345 1.07 35.77 -14.94
C SER A 345 -0.07 34.87 -15.42
N LYS A 346 0.01 34.45 -16.69
CA LYS A 346 -0.92 33.46 -17.25
C LYS A 346 -0.96 32.19 -16.39
N TYR A 347 0.19 31.74 -15.91
CA TYR A 347 0.30 30.54 -15.08
C TYR A 347 -0.36 30.67 -13.71
N LEU A 348 -0.13 31.78 -13.01
CA LEU A 348 -0.79 32.03 -11.72
C LEU A 348 -2.31 32.18 -11.87
N SER A 349 -2.78 32.72 -13.00
CA SER A 349 -4.20 32.73 -13.35
C SER A 349 -4.74 31.32 -13.59
N PHE A 350 -3.98 30.47 -14.28
CA PHE A 350 -4.32 29.06 -14.51
C PHE A 350 -4.42 28.26 -13.20
N LEU A 351 -3.45 28.39 -12.28
CA LEU A 351 -3.49 27.71 -10.97
C LEU A 351 -4.68 28.14 -10.10
N LYS A 352 -5.34 29.27 -10.42
CA LYS A 352 -6.59 29.73 -9.76
C LYS A 352 -7.85 29.45 -10.57
N SER A 353 -7.72 28.83 -11.73
CA SER A 353 -8.81 28.63 -12.68
C SER A 353 -9.70 27.44 -12.31
N LYS A 354 -10.95 27.47 -12.77
CA LYS A 354 -11.85 26.31 -12.70
C LYS A 354 -11.28 25.09 -13.43
N SER A 355 -10.57 25.29 -14.54
CA SER A 355 -9.98 24.18 -15.30
C SER A 355 -8.95 23.41 -14.47
N PHE A 356 -8.10 24.11 -13.72
CA PHE A 356 -7.14 23.45 -12.82
C PHE A 356 -7.82 22.79 -11.62
N ALA A 357 -8.88 23.41 -11.08
CA ALA A 357 -9.68 22.83 -10.00
C ALA A 357 -10.35 21.50 -10.43
N GLU A 358 -10.86 21.42 -11.67
CA GLU A 358 -11.41 20.16 -12.20
C GLU A 358 -10.32 19.11 -12.45
N LEU A 359 -9.16 19.50 -12.99
CA LEU A 359 -8.03 18.58 -13.21
C LEU A 359 -7.60 17.91 -11.90
N THR A 360 -7.45 18.72 -10.85
CA THR A 360 -6.97 18.29 -9.52
C THR A 360 -8.08 17.89 -8.55
N LYS A 361 -9.30 17.67 -9.04
CA LYS A 361 -10.41 17.18 -8.22
C LYS A 361 -10.06 15.80 -7.64
N PRO A 362 -10.41 15.51 -6.36
CA PRO A 362 -10.14 14.22 -5.74
C PRO A 362 -10.62 13.05 -6.58
N LYS A 363 -9.74 12.08 -6.80
CA LYS A 363 -10.03 10.79 -7.42
C LYS A 363 -10.43 9.81 -6.33
N TYR A 364 -11.25 8.82 -6.68
CA TYR A 364 -11.70 7.80 -5.74
C TYR A 364 -11.43 6.44 -6.33
N VAL A 365 -11.12 5.49 -5.45
CA VAL A 365 -10.92 4.10 -5.87
C VAL A 365 -12.19 3.55 -6.52
N THR A 366 -12.01 2.79 -7.58
CA THR A 366 -13.08 2.07 -8.29
C THR A 366 -12.81 0.57 -8.22
N PRO A 367 -13.80 -0.29 -8.53
CA PRO A 367 -13.53 -1.73 -8.65
C PRO A 367 -12.38 -2.06 -9.61
N ALA A 368 -12.18 -1.28 -10.67
CA ALA A 368 -11.06 -1.45 -11.60
C ALA A 368 -9.72 -1.08 -10.94
N THR A 369 -9.67 0.03 -10.20
CA THR A 369 -8.47 0.45 -9.45
C THR A 369 -8.09 -0.55 -8.35
N LEU A 370 -9.08 -1.20 -7.73
CA LEU A 370 -8.89 -2.13 -6.60
C LEU A 370 -8.52 -3.55 -7.02
N LYS A 371 -8.47 -3.85 -8.33
CA LYS A 371 -8.07 -5.17 -8.84
C LYS A 371 -6.61 -5.44 -8.46
N MET A 372 -6.39 -6.52 -7.69
CA MET A 372 -5.08 -6.93 -7.21
C MET A 372 -4.35 -7.80 -8.25
N MET A 373 -3.02 -7.79 -8.25
CA MET A 373 -2.22 -8.56 -9.21
C MET A 373 -2.47 -10.08 -9.10
N ASP A 374 -2.67 -10.60 -7.89
CA ASP A 374 -2.96 -12.03 -7.68
C ASP A 374 -4.29 -12.47 -8.31
N GLU A 375 -5.26 -11.56 -8.48
CA GLU A 375 -6.53 -11.86 -9.18
C GLU A 375 -6.36 -11.91 -10.71
N GLU A 376 -5.30 -11.30 -11.26
CA GLU A 376 -4.96 -11.38 -12.69
C GLU A 376 -4.27 -12.70 -13.04
N ILE A 377 -3.43 -13.21 -12.13
CA ILE A 377 -2.77 -14.52 -12.30
C ILE A 377 -3.81 -15.65 -12.38
N VAL A 378 -4.94 -15.52 -11.69
CA VAL A 378 -6.07 -16.47 -11.76
C VAL A 378 -6.92 -16.29 -13.04
N LYS A 379 -6.81 -15.14 -13.74
CA LYS A 379 -7.59 -14.80 -14.94
C LYS A 379 -6.82 -14.89 -16.27
N ALA A 380 -5.52 -15.16 -16.26
CA ALA A 380 -4.80 -15.52 -17.49
C ALA A 380 -5.43 -16.79 -18.10
N PRO A 381 -5.49 -16.94 -19.44
CA PRO A 381 -6.11 -18.09 -20.07
C PRO A 381 -5.25 -19.32 -19.80
N VAL A 382 -5.50 -19.98 -18.68
CA VAL A 382 -5.33 -21.43 -18.61
C VAL A 382 -6.31 -21.96 -19.64
N ASP A 383 -5.78 -22.72 -20.59
CA ASP A 383 -6.57 -23.51 -21.53
C ASP A 383 -7.54 -24.35 -20.69
N ASN A 384 -8.75 -23.82 -20.49
CA ASN A 384 -9.78 -24.44 -19.68
C ASN A 384 -10.45 -25.45 -20.59
N ASP A 385 -9.80 -26.60 -20.72
CA ASP A 385 -10.58 -27.81 -20.82
C ASP A 385 -11.38 -27.93 -19.50
N ASP A 386 -12.70 -27.98 -19.64
CA ASP A 386 -13.71 -28.17 -18.59
C ASP A 386 -14.12 -26.99 -17.68
N GLY A 387 -14.52 -25.88 -18.31
CA GLY A 387 -15.85 -25.25 -18.10
C GLY A 387 -16.55 -25.23 -16.73
N LYS A 388 -15.92 -24.81 -15.61
CA LYS A 388 -16.67 -24.36 -14.40
C LYS A 388 -16.07 -23.12 -13.70
N PRO A 389 -16.88 -22.14 -13.26
CA PRO A 389 -16.46 -20.79 -12.84
C PRO A 389 -16.09 -20.66 -11.36
N HIS A 390 -15.64 -21.74 -10.70
CA HIS A 390 -15.32 -21.73 -9.27
C HIS A 390 -13.83 -22.08 -9.04
N PRO A 391 -13.17 -21.54 -8.00
CA PRO A 391 -11.81 -21.96 -7.63
C PRO A 391 -11.76 -23.48 -7.41
N LYS A 392 -10.60 -24.11 -7.68
CA LYS A 392 -10.40 -25.56 -7.48
C LYS A 392 -10.58 -25.93 -6.01
N ILE A 393 -11.80 -26.31 -5.64
CA ILE A 393 -12.17 -26.74 -4.29
C ILE A 393 -12.13 -28.28 -4.24
N HIS A 394 -11.67 -28.84 -3.13
CA HIS A 394 -11.75 -30.27 -2.83
C HIS A 394 -12.26 -30.44 -1.41
N THR A 395 -13.33 -31.21 -1.23
CA THR A 395 -14.00 -31.38 0.05
C THR A 395 -13.45 -32.61 0.78
N LEU A 396 -13.08 -32.43 2.04
CA LEU A 396 -12.59 -33.51 2.90
C LEU A 396 -13.53 -33.69 4.09
N PHE A 397 -13.79 -34.94 4.45
CA PHE A 397 -14.49 -35.29 5.70
C PHE A 397 -13.87 -36.55 6.28
N SER A 398 -13.84 -36.67 7.61
CA SER A 398 -13.23 -37.79 8.31
C SER A 398 -14.28 -38.72 8.92
N THR A 399 -14.00 -40.02 8.92
CA THR A 399 -14.84 -41.07 9.50
C THR A 399 -14.00 -42.19 10.08
N GLU A 400 -14.61 -43.01 10.92
CA GLU A 400 -14.00 -44.24 11.46
C GLU A 400 -14.61 -45.50 10.82
N CYS A 401 -13.96 -46.65 10.98
CA CYS A 401 -14.45 -47.95 10.47
C CYS A 401 -15.59 -48.53 11.32
N THR A 402 -16.70 -47.79 11.46
CA THR A 402 -17.88 -48.26 12.20
C THR A 402 -19.16 -48.05 11.41
N THR A 403 -20.14 -48.94 11.63
CA THR A 403 -21.47 -48.83 11.00
C THR A 403 -22.21 -47.55 11.36
N TYR A 404 -21.79 -46.87 12.43
CA TYR A 404 -22.30 -45.56 12.82
C TYR A 404 -21.89 -44.46 11.83
N PHE A 405 -20.68 -44.50 11.29
CA PHE A 405 -20.24 -43.54 10.27
C PHE A 405 -20.66 -43.93 8.85
N ASP A 406 -21.07 -45.18 8.61
CA ASP A 406 -21.50 -45.64 7.29
C ASP A 406 -22.74 -44.88 6.79
N TRP A 407 -23.80 -44.83 7.59
CA TRP A 407 -25.03 -44.13 7.19
C TRP A 407 -24.82 -42.62 7.07
N GLN A 408 -23.94 -42.04 7.90
CA GLN A 408 -23.53 -40.64 7.80
C GLN A 408 -22.76 -40.37 6.52
N THR A 409 -21.86 -41.28 6.12
CA THR A 409 -21.12 -41.21 4.85
C THR A 409 -22.08 -41.23 3.67
N VAL A 410 -23.04 -42.15 3.67
CA VAL A 410 -24.05 -42.25 2.59
C VAL A 410 -24.87 -40.96 2.51
N GLY A 411 -25.35 -40.45 3.65
CA GLY A 411 -26.10 -39.20 3.71
C GLY A 411 -25.26 -38.00 3.24
N PHE A 412 -24.01 -37.91 3.67
CA PHE A 412 -23.08 -36.85 3.27
C PHE A 412 -22.84 -36.88 1.75
N MET A 413 -22.50 -38.04 1.19
CA MET A 413 -22.24 -38.21 -0.25
C MET A 413 -23.47 -37.93 -1.11
N HIS A 414 -24.66 -38.29 -0.63
CA HIS A 414 -25.91 -37.93 -1.30
C HIS A 414 -26.15 -36.42 -1.25
N SER A 415 -26.00 -35.79 -0.08
CA SER A 415 -26.18 -34.35 0.08
C SER A 415 -25.18 -33.52 -0.73
N PHE A 416 -23.92 -33.97 -0.81
CA PHE A 416 -22.85 -33.36 -1.61
C PHE A 416 -23.18 -33.36 -3.10
N ARG A 417 -23.76 -34.45 -3.62
CA ARG A 417 -24.19 -34.54 -5.03
C ARG A 417 -25.39 -33.64 -5.32
N LEU A 418 -26.31 -33.51 -4.36
CA LEU A 418 -27.53 -32.69 -4.53
C LEU A 418 -27.28 -31.19 -4.35
N SER A 419 -26.33 -30.79 -3.50
CA SER A 419 -26.08 -29.38 -3.17
C SER A 419 -25.46 -28.59 -4.32
N GLY A 420 -24.90 -29.27 -5.32
CA GLY A 420 -24.11 -28.63 -6.37
C GLY A 420 -22.77 -28.09 -5.88
N GLN A 421 -22.29 -28.55 -4.72
CA GLN A 421 -20.98 -28.17 -4.17
C GLN A 421 -19.89 -28.44 -5.22
N PRO A 422 -19.09 -27.43 -5.60
CA PRO A 422 -18.08 -27.58 -6.65
C PRO A 422 -16.89 -28.42 -6.15
N GLY A 423 -16.28 -29.15 -7.09
CA GLY A 423 -15.06 -29.92 -6.83
C GLY A 423 -15.27 -31.39 -6.50
N ASN A 424 -14.17 -32.08 -6.21
CA ASN A 424 -14.17 -33.49 -5.81
C ASN A 424 -14.29 -33.61 -4.28
N VAL A 425 -14.63 -34.81 -3.82
CA VAL A 425 -14.74 -35.13 -2.39
C VAL A 425 -13.92 -36.36 -2.05
N THR A 426 -13.23 -36.34 -0.91
CA THR A 426 -12.51 -37.51 -0.37
C THR A 426 -12.80 -37.69 1.12
N ARG A 427 -13.10 -38.92 1.49
CA ARG A 427 -13.24 -39.37 2.88
C ARG A 427 -11.88 -39.76 3.44
N LEU A 428 -11.50 -39.22 4.59
CA LEU A 428 -10.37 -39.67 5.39
C LEU A 428 -10.85 -40.76 6.34
N LEU A 429 -10.50 -42.01 6.07
CA LEU A 429 -10.95 -43.15 6.86
C LEU A 429 -9.86 -43.56 7.86
N SER A 430 -10.15 -43.35 9.15
CA SER A 430 -9.25 -43.53 10.28
C SER A 430 -9.61 -44.80 11.06
N CYS A 431 -8.77 -45.83 11.00
CA CYS A 431 -9.08 -47.14 11.60
C CYS A 431 -7.84 -47.81 12.18
N SER A 432 -8.04 -48.67 13.18
CA SER A 432 -6.98 -49.58 13.61
C SER A 432 -6.67 -50.56 12.47
N GLY A 433 -5.46 -51.13 12.44
CA GLY A 433 -5.07 -52.08 11.40
C GLY A 433 -5.97 -53.33 11.36
N GLU A 434 -6.49 -53.76 12.52
CA GLU A 434 -7.41 -54.90 12.61
C GLU A 434 -8.81 -54.55 12.10
N ASP A 435 -9.35 -53.39 12.47
CA ASP A 435 -10.68 -52.93 12.03
C ASP A 435 -10.71 -52.68 10.53
N LEU A 436 -9.62 -52.12 9.99
CA LEU A 436 -9.51 -51.87 8.56
C LEU A 436 -9.58 -53.14 7.71
N MET A 437 -9.05 -54.27 8.19
CA MET A 437 -9.11 -55.55 7.47
C MET A 437 -10.53 -56.16 7.45
N LYS A 438 -11.35 -55.84 8.45
CA LYS A 438 -12.71 -56.40 8.63
C LYS A 438 -13.80 -55.46 8.12
N TYR A 439 -13.48 -54.20 7.91
CA TYR A 439 -14.40 -53.19 7.45
C TYR A 439 -14.91 -53.49 6.03
N LYS A 440 -16.17 -53.15 5.77
CA LYS A 440 -16.82 -53.42 4.48
C LYS A 440 -17.21 -52.15 3.73
N GLY A 441 -17.32 -51.02 4.42
CA GLY A 441 -17.78 -49.74 3.86
C GLY A 441 -16.71 -48.95 3.09
N HIS A 442 -15.75 -49.61 2.45
CA HIS A 442 -14.63 -48.95 1.77
C HIS A 442 -15.07 -48.08 0.59
N ASP A 443 -16.12 -48.51 -0.10
CA ASP A 443 -16.66 -47.94 -1.34
C ASP A 443 -17.77 -46.90 -1.13
N LEU A 444 -18.15 -46.60 0.12
CA LEU A 444 -19.19 -45.63 0.44
C LEU A 444 -18.85 -44.19 -0.02
N ALA A 445 -17.56 -43.88 -0.17
CA ALA A 445 -17.06 -42.62 -0.71
C ALA A 445 -15.64 -42.82 -1.29
N PRO A 446 -15.15 -41.94 -2.19
CA PRO A 446 -13.74 -41.92 -2.55
C PRO A 446 -12.90 -41.75 -1.28
N THR A 447 -12.06 -42.74 -0.95
CA THR A 447 -11.47 -42.85 0.39
C THR A 447 -9.95 -42.81 0.35
N HIS A 448 -9.36 -42.06 1.28
CA HIS A 448 -7.96 -42.10 1.63
C HIS A 448 -7.81 -42.63 3.06
N TYR A 449 -6.95 -43.63 3.24
CA TYR A 449 -6.74 -44.27 4.54
C TYR A 449 -5.72 -43.50 5.36
N VAL A 450 -6.06 -43.19 6.60
CA VAL A 450 -5.19 -42.47 7.54
C VAL A 450 -5.03 -43.29 8.82
N PRO A 451 -3.87 -43.19 9.52
CA PRO A 451 -3.68 -43.91 10.79
C PRO A 451 -4.73 -43.51 11.83
N SER A 452 -5.21 -44.49 12.61
CA SER A 452 -6.06 -44.19 13.76
C SER A 452 -5.28 -43.46 14.84
N MET A 453 -5.87 -42.36 15.31
CA MET A 453 -5.41 -41.57 16.46
C MET A 453 -6.43 -41.64 17.60
N ASN A 454 -7.32 -42.65 17.60
CA ASN A 454 -8.31 -42.89 18.66
C ASN A 454 -7.64 -43.20 20.01
N GLN A 455 -6.33 -43.42 20.01
CA GLN A 455 -5.53 -43.35 21.21
C GLN A 455 -4.39 -42.36 20.92
N HIS A 456 -4.28 -41.32 21.75
CA HIS A 456 -3.29 -40.29 21.60
C HIS A 456 -1.88 -40.92 21.72
N PRO A 457 -1.02 -40.81 20.69
CA PRO A 457 0.21 -41.60 20.59
C PRO A 457 1.28 -41.22 21.63
N LEU A 458 1.11 -40.10 22.34
CA LEU A 458 2.05 -39.63 23.36
C LEU A 458 1.54 -39.78 24.78
N THR A 459 0.22 -39.78 24.99
CA THR A 459 -0.38 -39.81 26.34
C THR A 459 -1.16 -41.09 26.62
N GLY A 460 -1.55 -41.84 25.58
CA GLY A 460 -2.32 -43.07 25.71
C GLY A 460 -3.81 -42.84 26.00
N ASP A 461 -4.27 -41.59 25.99
CA ASP A 461 -5.68 -41.23 26.20
C ASP A 461 -6.51 -41.58 24.97
N TRP A 462 -7.74 -42.05 25.17
CA TRP A 462 -8.67 -42.39 24.08
C TRP A 462 -9.53 -41.20 23.66
#